data_AF-A0A4R2DDJ0-F1
#
_entry.id   AF-A0A4R2DDJ0-F1
#
_cell.length_a   1.000
_cell.length_b   1.000
_cell.length_c   1.000
_cell.angle_alpha   90.00
_cell.angle_beta   90.00
_cell.angle_gamma   90.00
#
_symmetry.space_group_name_H-M   'P 1'
#
loop_
_entity.id
_entity.type
_entity.pdbx_description
1 polymer ?
#
loop_
_entity_poly.entity_id
_entity_poly.type
_entity_poly.pdbx_seq_one_letter_code
_entity_poly.pdbx_strand_id
1 'polypeptide(L)'
;MRLHHIPLRAATGAFILNSGLGKRNLPAENAAALQNMAANAFPFLKQMNSQTFGRFLSTSEIGIGAALLAPIVPPFVAGAALTAFGGGMMTMYWRTPGMHEDGSPKPTQDGTALAKDSWLVGAGLTLLLDGLRK
;
A
#
# COMPACT_ATOMS: atom_id res chain seq x y z
N MET A 1 -18.47 11.16 -6.06
CA MET A 1 -17.77 11.22 -4.74
C MET A 1 -18.74 11.78 -3.69
N ARG A 2 -18.72 11.25 -2.46
CA ARG A 2 -19.46 11.83 -1.32
C ARG A 2 -18.54 12.82 -0.59
N LEU A 3 -19.07 13.95 -0.09
CA LEU A 3 -18.26 15.02 0.53
C LEU A 3 -17.42 14.52 1.71
N HIS A 4 -17.96 13.62 2.53
CA HIS A 4 -17.26 13.06 3.68
C HIS A 4 -16.09 12.12 3.32
N HIS A 5 -15.98 11.68 2.05
CA HIS A 5 -14.81 10.91 1.58
C HIS A 5 -13.62 11.80 1.26
N ILE A 6 -13.83 13.11 1.06
CA ILE A 6 -12.78 14.01 0.55
C ILE A 6 -11.57 14.06 1.48
N PRO A 7 -11.69 14.26 2.81
CA PRO A 7 -10.51 14.35 3.67
C PRO A 7 -9.67 13.07 3.64
N LEU A 8 -10.33 11.92 3.72
CA LEU A 8 -9.67 10.60 3.69
C LEU A 8 -8.96 10.36 2.35
N ARG A 9 -9.68 10.56 1.24
CA ARG A 9 -9.14 10.33 -0.10
C ARG A 9 -8.05 11.32 -0.48
N ALA A 10 -8.18 12.59 -0.07
CA ALA A 10 -7.18 13.62 -0.32
C ALA A 10 -5.88 13.32 0.44
N ALA A 11 -5.95 13.10 1.75
CA ALA A 11 -4.77 12.84 2.57
C ALA A 11 -4.06 11.55 2.15
N THR A 12 -4.79 10.44 2.08
CA THR A 12 -4.22 9.14 1.69
C THR A 12 -3.74 9.15 0.23
N GLY A 13 -4.55 9.69 -0.67
CA GLY A 13 -4.22 9.75 -2.10
C GLY A 13 -3.00 10.59 -2.39
N ALA A 14 -2.88 11.78 -1.79
CA ALA A 14 -1.73 12.65 -1.98
C ALA A 14 -0.43 12.02 -1.43
N PHE A 15 -0.50 11.39 -0.25
CA PHE A 15 0.65 10.74 0.35
C PHE A 15 1.15 9.56 -0.51
N ILE A 16 0.25 8.67 -0.94
CA ILE A 16 0.59 7.52 -1.78
C ILE A 16 1.11 7.98 -3.15
N LEU A 17 0.45 8.98 -3.77
CA LEU A 17 0.88 9.53 -5.05
C LEU A 17 2.30 10.12 -4.95
N ASN A 18 2.57 10.93 -3.91
CA ASN A 18 3.89 11.48 -3.66
C ASN A 18 4.94 10.36 -3.48
N SER A 19 4.60 9.32 -2.74
CA SER A 19 5.46 8.15 -2.55
C SER A 19 5.79 7.47 -3.88
N GLY A 20 4.78 7.23 -4.72
CA GLY A 20 4.95 6.60 -6.03
C GLY A 20 5.79 7.44 -6.98
N LEU A 21 5.57 8.76 -7.02
CA LEU A 21 6.36 9.70 -7.82
C LEU A 21 7.83 9.74 -7.36
N GLY A 22 8.07 9.73 -6.05
CA GLY A 22 9.42 9.65 -5.48
C GLY A 22 10.14 8.35 -5.82
N LYS A 23 9.40 7.25 -6.07
CA LYS A 23 9.95 5.94 -6.44
C LYS A 23 10.16 5.74 -7.95
N ARG A 24 9.78 6.69 -8.80
CA ARG A 24 9.79 6.54 -10.26
C ARG A 24 11.17 6.27 -10.85
N ASN A 25 12.21 6.87 -10.26
CA ASN A 25 13.61 6.71 -10.65
C ASN A 25 14.43 6.06 -9.54
N LEU A 26 13.87 5.03 -8.89
CA LEU A 26 14.57 4.26 -7.86
C LEU A 26 15.92 3.72 -8.40
N PRO A 27 17.04 4.00 -7.72
CA PRO A 27 18.31 3.34 -7.99
C PRO A 27 18.15 1.82 -7.89
N ALA A 28 18.93 1.08 -8.69
CA ALA A 28 18.81 -0.39 -8.77
C ALA A 28 19.00 -1.06 -7.40
N GLU A 29 19.93 -0.56 -6.57
CA GLU A 29 20.19 -1.06 -5.23
C GLU A 29 18.99 -0.87 -4.30
N ASN A 30 18.39 0.32 -4.31
CA ASN A 30 17.19 0.61 -3.51
C ASN A 30 16.00 -0.24 -3.97
N ALA A 31 15.85 -0.42 -5.28
CA ALA A 31 14.82 -1.28 -5.83
C ALA A 31 15.01 -2.75 -5.42
N ALA A 32 16.25 -3.23 -5.38
CA ALA A 32 16.59 -4.57 -4.91
C ALA A 32 16.31 -4.74 -3.42
N ALA A 33 16.63 -3.74 -2.60
CA ALA A 33 16.31 -3.75 -1.16
C ALA A 33 14.79 -3.87 -0.93
N LEU A 34 13.99 -3.05 -1.61
CA LEU A 34 12.52 -3.09 -1.51
C LEU A 34 11.95 -4.41 -2.04
N GLN A 35 12.49 -4.93 -3.15
CA GLN A 35 12.07 -6.22 -3.71
C GLN A 35 12.37 -7.36 -2.73
N ASN A 36 13.56 -7.40 -2.14
CA ASN A 36 13.96 -8.43 -1.18
C ASN A 36 13.07 -8.39 0.06
N MET A 37 12.74 -7.20 0.54
CA MET A 37 11.78 -7.02 1.64
C MET A 37 10.40 -7.58 1.25
N ALA A 38 9.88 -7.22 0.08
CA ALA A 38 8.58 -7.71 -0.40
C ALA A 38 8.59 -9.23 -0.66
N ALA A 39 9.72 -9.78 -1.09
CA ALA A 39 9.90 -11.20 -1.39
C ALA A 39 9.82 -12.11 -0.16
N ASN A 40 10.05 -11.59 1.06
CA ASN A 40 9.81 -12.34 2.29
C ASN A 40 8.33 -12.74 2.42
N ALA A 41 7.43 -11.88 1.94
CA ALA A 41 5.99 -12.12 2.00
C ALA A 41 5.45 -12.76 0.72
N PHE A 42 6.02 -12.38 -0.42
CA PHE A 42 5.59 -12.78 -1.77
C PHE A 42 6.77 -13.37 -2.55
N PRO A 43 7.09 -14.66 -2.36
CA PRO A 43 8.31 -15.28 -2.93
C PRO A 43 8.43 -15.17 -4.45
N PHE A 44 7.29 -15.12 -5.16
CA PHE A 44 7.26 -14.94 -6.61
C PHE A 44 7.91 -13.62 -7.07
N LEU A 45 7.97 -12.60 -6.21
CA LEU A 45 8.62 -11.33 -6.53
C LEU A 45 10.13 -11.48 -6.72
N LYS A 46 10.78 -12.53 -6.18
CA LYS A 46 12.21 -12.81 -6.42
C LYS A 46 12.53 -13.06 -7.90
N GLN A 47 11.56 -13.52 -8.67
CA GLN A 47 11.74 -13.82 -10.09
C GLN A 47 11.71 -12.56 -10.97
N MET A 48 11.21 -11.45 -10.44
CA MET A 48 11.17 -10.17 -11.14
C MET A 48 12.53 -9.48 -11.07
N ASN A 49 13.02 -8.86 -12.15
CA ASN A 49 14.17 -7.95 -12.04
C ASN A 49 13.82 -6.80 -11.06
N SER A 50 14.72 -6.49 -10.12
CA SER A 50 14.57 -5.41 -9.14
C SER A 50 14.15 -4.07 -9.74
N GLN A 51 14.68 -3.67 -10.90
CA GLN A 51 14.29 -2.42 -11.57
C GLN A 51 12.85 -2.49 -12.11
N THR A 52 12.43 -3.66 -12.58
CA THR A 52 11.04 -3.91 -13.02
C THR A 52 10.11 -3.85 -11.81
N PHE A 53 10.52 -4.46 -10.69
CA PHE A 53 9.79 -4.35 -9.43
C PHE A 53 9.64 -2.90 -8.96
N GLY A 54 10.73 -2.12 -8.97
CA GLY A 54 10.69 -0.70 -8.59
C GLY A 54 9.72 0.12 -9.45
N ARG A 55 9.74 -0.09 -10.78
CA ARG A 55 8.78 0.54 -11.70
C ARG A 55 7.35 0.09 -11.46
N PHE A 56 7.13 -1.20 -11.21
CA PHE A 56 5.81 -1.76 -10.93
C PHE A 56 5.24 -1.18 -9.62
N LEU A 57 6.04 -1.14 -8.56
CA LEU A 57 5.67 -0.57 -7.27
C LEU A 57 5.32 0.92 -7.41
N SER A 58 6.20 1.70 -8.03
CA SER A 58 5.99 3.13 -8.28
C SER A 58 4.71 3.39 -9.09
N THR A 59 4.50 2.63 -10.17
CA THR A 59 3.31 2.77 -11.03
C THR A 59 2.03 2.41 -10.28
N SER A 60 2.08 1.36 -9.44
CA SER A 60 0.94 0.94 -8.62
C SER A 60 0.56 2.02 -7.60
N GLU A 61 1.54 2.59 -6.90
CA GLU A 61 1.32 3.69 -5.95
C GLU A 61 0.77 4.94 -6.64
N ILE A 62 1.34 5.33 -7.79
CA ILE A 62 0.81 6.45 -8.59
C ILE A 62 -0.64 6.17 -9.00
N GLY A 63 -0.94 4.96 -9.47
CA GLY A 63 -2.28 4.57 -9.88
C GLY A 63 -3.29 4.62 -8.73
N ILE A 64 -2.93 4.08 -7.56
CA ILE A 64 -3.78 4.10 -6.36
C ILE A 64 -3.97 5.53 -5.85
N GLY A 65 -2.89 6.30 -5.76
CA GLY A 65 -2.93 7.70 -5.31
C GLY A 65 -3.79 8.55 -6.24
N ALA A 66 -3.61 8.43 -7.56
CA ALA A 66 -4.44 9.11 -8.55
C ALA A 66 -5.90 8.65 -8.49
N ALA A 67 -6.16 7.35 -8.31
CA ALA A 67 -7.51 6.82 -8.17
C ALA A 67 -8.23 7.39 -6.93
N LEU A 68 -7.51 7.56 -5.82
CA LEU A 68 -8.06 8.19 -4.62
C LEU A 68 -8.37 9.67 -4.85
N LEU A 69 -7.49 10.42 -5.52
CA LEU A 69 -7.66 11.85 -5.76
C LEU A 69 -8.70 12.18 -6.86
N ALA A 70 -8.86 11.31 -7.85
CA ALA A 70 -9.73 11.57 -9.00
C ALA A 70 -11.23 11.43 -8.61
N PRO A 71 -12.05 12.48 -8.80
CA PRO A 71 -13.45 12.46 -8.38
C PRO A 71 -14.34 11.55 -9.23
N ILE A 72 -13.88 11.23 -10.44
CA ILE A 72 -14.54 10.31 -11.37
C ILE A 72 -14.41 8.84 -10.95
N VAL A 73 -13.47 8.50 -10.06
CA VAL A 73 -13.25 7.12 -9.63
C VAL A 73 -14.25 6.74 -8.52
N PRO A 74 -15.10 5.72 -8.73
CA PRO A 74 -16.08 5.30 -7.74
C PRO A 74 -15.43 4.95 -6.39
N PRO A 75 -16.09 5.23 -5.24
CA PRO A 75 -15.57 4.89 -3.91
C PRO A 75 -15.20 3.43 -3.75
N PHE A 76 -16.02 2.51 -4.28
CA PHE A 76 -15.74 1.08 -4.16
C PHE A 76 -14.46 0.67 -4.90
N VAL A 77 -14.18 1.25 -6.06
CA VAL A 77 -12.96 0.96 -6.85
C VAL A 77 -11.72 1.46 -6.12
N ALA A 78 -11.73 2.72 -5.70
CA ALA A 78 -10.61 3.30 -4.95
C ALA A 78 -10.40 2.60 -3.61
N GLY A 79 -11.48 2.23 -2.92
CA GLY A 79 -11.46 1.46 -1.69
C GLY A 79 -10.87 0.07 -1.88
N ALA A 80 -11.31 -0.68 -2.89
CA ALA A 80 -10.76 -2.00 -3.21
C ALA A 80 -9.26 -1.94 -3.51
N ALA A 81 -8.82 -0.97 -4.31
CA ALA A 81 -7.40 -0.80 -4.64
C ALA A 81 -6.57 -0.48 -3.39
N LEU A 82 -7.04 0.44 -2.54
CA LEU A 82 -6.36 0.79 -1.29
C LEU A 82 -6.35 -0.37 -0.29
N THR A 83 -7.45 -1.13 -0.17
CA THR A 83 -7.52 -2.33 0.69
C THR A 83 -6.57 -3.41 0.21
N ALA A 84 -6.49 -3.66 -1.11
CA ALA A 84 -5.56 -4.65 -1.65
C ALA A 84 -4.10 -4.24 -1.37
N PHE A 85 -3.77 -2.97 -1.56
CA PHE A 85 -2.45 -2.44 -1.27
C PHE A 85 -2.08 -2.52 0.22
N GLY A 86 -2.95 -2.03 1.11
CA GLY A 86 -2.77 -2.14 2.55
C GLY A 86 -2.73 -3.59 3.03
N GLY A 87 -3.55 -4.47 2.46
CA GLY A 87 -3.54 -5.91 2.74
C GLY A 87 -2.24 -6.58 2.33
N GLY A 88 -1.61 -6.12 1.22
CA GLY A 88 -0.28 -6.52 0.83
C GLY A 88 0.77 -6.17 1.89
N MET A 89 0.73 -4.95 2.42
CA MET A 89 1.64 -4.51 3.50
C MET A 89 1.39 -5.25 4.81
N MET A 90 0.12 -5.52 5.16
CA MET A 90 -0.19 -6.37 6.30
C MET A 90 0.29 -7.81 6.12
N THR A 91 0.24 -8.34 4.90
CA THR A 91 0.83 -9.65 4.60
C THR A 91 2.34 -9.62 4.82
N MET A 92 3.01 -8.52 4.45
CA MET A 92 4.44 -8.33 4.74
C MET A 92 4.74 -8.27 6.23
N TYR A 93 3.92 -7.54 6.99
CA TYR A 93 4.04 -7.46 8.45
C TYR A 93 3.97 -8.85 9.10
N TRP A 94 3.02 -9.69 8.69
CA TRP A 94 2.82 -11.01 9.30
C TRP A 94 3.79 -12.10 8.82
N ARG A 95 4.30 -11.99 7.59
CA ARG A 95 5.20 -13.01 7.02
C ARG A 95 6.68 -12.74 7.22
N THR A 96 7.05 -11.50 7.54
CA THR A 96 8.45 -11.13 7.73
C THR A 96 8.85 -11.36 9.19
N PRO A 97 9.83 -12.24 9.46
CA PRO A 97 10.31 -12.47 10.82
C PRO A 97 10.80 -11.18 11.50
N GLY A 98 10.50 -11.03 12.79
CA GLY A 98 10.94 -9.87 13.58
C GLY A 98 10.08 -8.60 13.44
N MET A 99 9.01 -8.62 12.64
CA MET A 99 8.10 -7.47 12.52
C MET A 99 7.09 -7.37 13.67
N HIS A 100 6.76 -8.48 14.32
CA HIS A 100 5.87 -8.52 15.48
C HIS A 100 6.51 -9.33 16.61
N GLU A 101 6.12 -9.04 17.84
CA GLU A 101 6.53 -9.81 19.02
C GLU A 101 6.11 -11.28 18.88
N ASP A 102 6.89 -12.20 19.49
CA ASP A 102 6.63 -13.63 19.41
C ASP A 102 5.24 -13.97 20.00
N GLY A 103 4.40 -14.62 19.18
CA GLY A 103 3.04 -14.99 19.58
C GLY A 103 2.06 -13.83 19.76
N SER A 104 2.43 -12.61 19.36
CA SER A 104 1.65 -11.39 19.60
C SER A 104 1.45 -10.58 18.32
N PRO A 105 0.29 -9.92 18.13
CA PRO A 105 0.07 -8.98 17.03
C PRO A 105 0.83 -7.66 17.19
N LYS A 106 1.45 -7.42 18.36
CA LYS A 106 2.11 -6.15 18.68
C LYS A 106 3.38 -5.96 17.85
N PRO A 107 3.56 -4.79 17.21
CA PRO A 107 4.74 -4.55 16.38
C PRO A 107 5.99 -4.40 17.23
N THR A 108 7.11 -4.88 16.67
CA THR A 108 8.44 -4.48 17.13
C THR A 108 8.75 -3.06 16.66
N GLN A 109 9.90 -2.51 17.05
CA GLN A 109 10.37 -1.23 16.51
C GLN A 109 10.47 -1.25 14.98
N ASP A 110 11.03 -2.33 14.42
CA ASP A 110 11.21 -2.47 12.98
C ASP A 110 9.87 -2.67 12.24
N GLY A 111 8.93 -3.42 12.84
CA GLY A 111 7.62 -3.66 12.22
C GLY A 111 6.62 -2.52 12.35
N THR A 112 6.90 -1.50 13.17
CA THR A 112 6.00 -0.35 13.35
C THR A 112 5.71 0.36 12.04
N ALA A 113 6.69 0.42 11.14
CA ALA A 113 6.53 1.05 9.82
C ALA A 113 5.52 0.33 8.91
N LEU A 114 5.35 -0.99 9.03
CA LEU A 114 4.34 -1.77 8.31
C LEU A 114 3.02 -1.88 9.09
N ALA A 115 3.09 -1.96 10.42
CA ALA A 115 1.90 -2.12 11.26
C ALA A 115 0.95 -0.91 11.16
N LYS A 116 1.49 0.31 11.01
CA LYS A 116 0.68 1.53 10.82
C LYS A 116 -0.19 1.47 9.56
N ASP A 117 0.19 0.65 8.57
CA ASP A 117 -0.56 0.54 7.32
C ASP A 117 -1.87 -0.25 7.48
N SER A 118 -2.13 -0.81 8.67
CA SER A 118 -3.48 -1.23 9.09
C SER A 118 -4.51 -0.09 8.95
N TRP A 119 -4.10 1.17 9.11
CA TRP A 119 -4.97 2.33 8.85
C TRP A 119 -5.37 2.44 7.37
N LEU A 120 -4.48 2.07 6.44
CA LEU A 120 -4.81 2.07 5.02
C LEU A 120 -5.81 0.96 4.69
N VAL A 121 -5.70 -0.20 5.34
CA VAL A 121 -6.71 -1.27 5.23
C VAL A 121 -8.06 -0.77 5.72
N GLY A 122 -8.10 -0.13 6.90
CA GLY A 122 -9.33 0.45 7.46
C GLY A 122 -9.93 1.55 6.57
N ALA A 123 -9.10 2.45 6.04
CA ALA A 123 -9.51 3.50 5.10
C ALA A 123 -10.07 2.92 3.80
N GLY A 124 -9.38 1.94 3.21
CA GLY A 124 -9.81 1.26 2.00
C GLY A 124 -11.13 0.52 2.20
N LEU A 125 -11.28 -0.22 3.30
CA LEU A 125 -12.51 -0.96 3.63
C LEU A 125 -13.68 0.01 3.87
N THR A 126 -13.43 1.16 4.51
CA THR A 126 -14.44 2.20 4.69
C THR A 126 -14.97 2.69 3.34
N LEU A 127 -14.10 3.02 2.39
CA LEU A 127 -14.50 3.44 1.05
C LEU A 127 -15.17 2.32 0.25
N LEU A 128 -14.65 1.09 0.39
CA LEU A 128 -15.17 -0.10 -0.29
C LEU A 128 -16.60 -0.40 0.14
N LEU A 129 -16.81 -0.59 1.44
CA LEU A 129 -18.11 -0.96 2.00
C LEU A 129 -19.15 0.17 1.84
N ASP A 130 -18.74 1.43 2.02
CA ASP A 130 -19.64 2.57 1.81
C ASP A 130 -20.02 2.76 0.33
N GLY A 131 -19.12 2.42 -0.59
CA GLY A 131 -19.39 2.42 -2.03
C GLY A 131 -20.26 1.26 -2.52
N LEU A 132 -20.30 0.15 -1.77
CA LEU A 132 -21.20 -0.99 -2.04
C LEU A 132 -22.61 -0.77 -1.48
N ARG A 133 -22.75 0.08 -0.45
CA ARG A 133 -24.05 0.52 0.06
C ARG A 133 -24.67 1.52 -0.91
N LYS A 134 -25.77 1.09 -1.54
CA LYS A 134 -26.64 1.92 -2.39
C LYS A 134 -27.13 3.15 -1.62
#